data_AF-A0AAU0Y4C0-F1
#
_entry.id   AF-A0AAU0Y4C0-F1
#
_cell.length_a   1.000
_cell.length_b   1.000
_cell.length_c   1.000
_cell.angle_alpha   90.00
_cell.angle_beta   90.00
_cell.angle_gamma   90.00
#
_symmetry.space_group_name_H-M   'P 1'
#
loop_
_entity.id
_entity.type
_entity.pdbx_description
1 polymer ?
#
loop_
_entity_poly.entity_id
_entity_poly.type
_entity_poly.pdbx_seq_one_letter_code
_entity_poly.pdbx_strand_id
1 'polypeptide(L)'
;MREGTRTYAYRCEQCRTTSPGVITRHGLNEERDKNRNLFHGGHAPDGEQVMEPDKFSVFDVPREQWIVGGIMMLVIVFGLLYRFG
;
A
#
# COMPACT_ATOMS: atom_id res chain seq x y z
N MET A 1 -8.67 -16.79 -7.89
CA MET A 1 -7.67 -16.22 -6.96
C MET A 1 -6.60 -15.55 -7.79
N ARG A 2 -6.65 -14.22 -7.96
CA ARG A 2 -5.48 -13.47 -8.46
C ARG A 2 -4.80 -12.92 -7.23
N GLU A 3 -3.60 -13.40 -7.00
CA GLU A 3 -2.66 -12.94 -5.99
C GLU A 3 -2.43 -11.45 -6.25
N GLY A 4 -3.19 -10.61 -5.54
CA GLY A 4 -3.23 -9.18 -5.75
C GLY A 4 -1.96 -8.56 -5.22
N THR A 5 -0.92 -8.50 -6.04
CA THR A 5 0.23 -7.65 -5.78
C THR A 5 -0.29 -6.21 -5.66
N ARG A 6 -0.38 -5.74 -4.41
CA ARG A 6 -0.74 -4.38 -4.01
C ARG A 6 0.25 -3.41 -4.63
N THR A 7 -0.04 -2.99 -5.84
CA THR A 7 0.82 -2.13 -6.66
C THR A 7 0.19 -0.75 -6.80
N TYR A 8 1.05 0.25 -6.78
CA TYR A 8 0.74 1.60 -7.19
C TYR A 8 0.80 1.68 -8.71
N ALA A 9 -0.08 2.44 -9.32
CA ALA A 9 0.03 2.79 -10.74
C ALA A 9 -0.31 4.26 -10.95
N TYR A 10 0.28 4.86 -11.96
CA TYR A 10 0.01 6.23 -12.38
C TYR A 10 -0.78 6.22 -13.68
N ARG A 11 -1.78 7.10 -13.80
CA ARG A 11 -2.53 7.31 -15.05
C ARG A 11 -2.46 8.79 -15.44
N CYS A 12 -2.10 9.01 -16.70
CA CYS A 12 -2.16 10.34 -17.33
C CYS A 12 -3.39 10.41 -18.22
N GLU A 13 -4.36 11.28 -17.89
CA GLU A 13 -5.56 11.46 -18.73
C GLU A 13 -5.25 12.13 -20.06
N GLN A 14 -4.27 13.04 -20.10
CA GLN A 14 -3.88 13.73 -21.33
C GLN A 14 -3.25 12.76 -22.35
N CYS A 15 -2.35 11.88 -21.88
CA CYS A 15 -1.73 10.85 -22.73
C CYS A 15 -2.64 9.62 -22.93
N ARG A 16 -3.66 9.45 -22.08
CA ARG A 16 -4.52 8.26 -21.98
C ARG A 16 -3.72 6.96 -21.77
N THR A 17 -2.63 7.05 -21.02
CA THR A 17 -1.73 5.93 -20.71
C THR A 17 -1.72 5.65 -19.20
N THR A 18 -1.52 4.39 -18.84
CA THR A 18 -1.34 3.94 -17.46
C THR A 18 0.02 3.28 -17.34
N SER A 19 0.79 3.63 -16.31
CA SER A 19 2.10 3.03 -16.05
C SER A 19 1.96 1.56 -15.63
N PRO A 20 3.03 0.76 -15.74
CA PRO A 20 3.11 -0.51 -15.04
C PRO A 20 2.86 -0.33 -13.53
N GLY A 21 2.36 -1.39 -12.89
CA GLY A 21 2.18 -1.43 -11.45
C GLY A 21 3.52 -1.60 -10.73
N VAL A 22 3.77 -0.78 -9.71
CA VAL A 22 5.01 -0.77 -8.91
C VAL A 22 4.71 -0.95 -7.43
N ILE A 23 5.60 -1.59 -6.68
CA ILE A 23 5.32 -1.99 -5.29
C ILE A 23 5.47 -0.80 -4.31
N THR A 24 6.26 0.21 -4.68
CA THR A 24 6.61 1.32 -3.79
C THR A 24 6.11 2.66 -4.32
N ARG A 25 5.84 3.59 -3.39
CA ARG A 25 5.54 4.99 -3.75
C ARG A 25 6.69 5.67 -4.46
N HIS A 26 7.93 5.27 -4.17
CA HIS A 26 9.11 5.79 -4.85
C HIS A 26 9.11 5.42 -6.33
N GLY A 27 8.90 4.13 -6.65
CA GLY A 27 8.79 3.68 -8.04
C GLY A 27 7.63 4.35 -8.79
N LEU A 28 6.52 4.66 -8.10
CA LEU A 28 5.41 5.41 -8.70
C LEU A 28 5.86 6.82 -9.12
N ASN A 29 6.64 7.49 -8.28
CA ASN A 29 7.16 8.81 -8.60
C ASN A 29 8.18 8.76 -9.74
N GLU A 30 9.02 7.73 -9.81
CA GLU A 30 9.93 7.53 -10.94
C GLU A 30 9.16 7.38 -12.27
N GLU A 31 8.09 6.59 -12.31
CA GLU A 31 7.25 6.44 -13.50
C GLU A 31 6.53 7.76 -13.88
N ARG A 32 6.09 8.54 -12.89
CA ARG A 32 5.52 9.87 -13.11
C ARG A 32 6.54 10.81 -13.72
N ASP A 33 7.71 10.92 -13.11
CA ASP A 33 8.74 11.86 -13.53
C ASP A 33 9.29 11.47 -14.90
N LYS A 34 9.42 10.18 -15.19
CA LYS A 34 9.72 9.67 -16.53
C LYS A 34 8.67 10.12 -17.55
N ASN A 35 7.38 9.95 -17.28
CA ASN A 35 6.31 10.39 -18.20
C ASN A 35 6.34 11.90 -18.40
N ARG A 36 6.51 12.67 -17.32
CA ARG A 36 6.58 14.13 -17.35
C ARG A 36 7.77 14.59 -18.19
N ASN A 37 8.95 14.03 -17.97
CA ASN A 37 10.16 14.40 -18.70
C ASN A 37 10.06 14.07 -20.19
N LEU A 38 9.45 12.94 -20.55
CA LEU A 38 9.34 12.50 -21.94
C LEU A 38 8.24 13.22 -22.72
N PHE A 39 7.09 13.52 -22.10
CA PHE A 39 5.90 13.99 -22.81
C PHE A 39 5.38 15.36 -22.39
N HIS A 40 5.77 15.85 -21.21
CA HIS A 40 5.27 17.11 -20.64
C HIS A 40 6.40 18.10 -20.28
N GLY A 41 7.62 17.89 -20.78
CA GLY A 41 8.76 18.77 -20.53
C GLY A 41 9.16 18.88 -19.05
N GLY A 42 8.81 17.87 -18.24
CA GLY A 42 9.03 17.83 -16.80
C GLY A 42 7.87 18.42 -15.97
N HIS A 43 6.84 18.99 -16.60
CA HIS A 43 5.68 19.53 -15.90
C HIS A 43 4.66 18.45 -15.54
N ALA A 44 3.94 18.67 -14.43
CA ALA A 44 2.82 17.81 -14.05
C ALA A 44 1.62 18.10 -14.96
N PRO A 45 1.07 17.09 -15.67
CA PRO A 45 -0.10 17.28 -16.51
C PRO A 45 -1.38 17.40 -15.69
N ASP A 46 -2.35 18.14 -16.20
CA ASP A 46 -3.66 18.26 -15.57
C ASP A 46 -4.38 16.91 -15.55
N GLY A 47 -5.02 16.63 -14.41
CA GLY A 47 -5.79 15.39 -14.22
C GLY A 47 -4.93 14.14 -14.03
N GLU A 48 -3.66 14.27 -13.61
CA GLU A 48 -2.90 13.10 -13.18
C GLU A 48 -3.60 12.33 -12.05
N GLN A 49 -3.69 11.01 -12.19
CA GLN A 49 -4.30 10.13 -11.21
C GLN A 49 -3.29 9.11 -10.68
N VAL A 50 -3.39 8.84 -9.39
CA VAL A 50 -2.65 7.77 -8.72
C VAL A 50 -3.65 6.70 -8.31
N MET A 51 -3.43 5.48 -8.79
CA MET A 51 -4.12 4.29 -8.34
C MET A 51 -3.31 3.72 -7.17
N GLU A 52 -3.86 3.87 -5.96
CA GLU A 52 -3.25 3.30 -4.76
C GLU A 52 -3.67 1.84 -4.59
N PRO A 53 -2.79 0.99 -4.02
CA PRO A 53 -3.19 -0.34 -3.62
C PRO A 53 -4.22 -0.29 -2.49
N ASP A 54 -5.06 -1.33 -2.41
CA ASP A 54 -6.01 -1.47 -1.32
C ASP A 54 -5.31 -1.40 0.04
N LYS A 55 -5.84 -0.52 0.90
CA LYS A 55 -5.35 -0.36 2.27
C LYS A 55 -5.62 -1.66 3.02
N PHE A 56 -4.62 -2.12 3.76
CA PHE A 56 -4.78 -3.24 4.65
C PHE A 56 -5.87 -2.93 5.69
N SER A 57 -6.93 -3.73 5.69
CA SER A 57 -7.98 -3.65 6.69
C SER A 57 -7.65 -4.58 7.85
N VAL A 58 -7.94 -4.16 9.08
CA VAL A 58 -7.88 -5.04 10.27
C VAL A 58 -8.80 -6.26 10.13
N PHE A 59 -9.82 -6.17 9.29
CA PHE A 59 -10.72 -7.27 8.96
C PHE A 59 -10.14 -8.25 7.93
N ASP A 60 -9.04 -7.91 7.25
CA ASP A 60 -8.32 -8.82 6.34
C ASP A 60 -7.48 -9.85 7.11
N VAL A 61 -7.29 -9.66 8.42
CA VAL A 61 -6.55 -10.58 9.28
C VAL A 61 -7.39 -11.85 9.52
N PRO A 62 -6.89 -13.06 9.20
CA PRO A 62 -7.58 -14.31 9.47
C PRO A 62 -7.95 -14.46 10.95
N ARG A 63 -9.11 -15.05 11.25
CA ARG A 63 -9.58 -15.25 12.65
C ARG A 63 -8.59 -16.02 13.51
N GLU A 64 -7.85 -16.95 12.92
CA GLU A 64 -6.81 -17.73 13.60
C GLU A 64 -5.69 -16.85 14.17
N GLN A 65 -5.25 -15.83 13.42
CA GLN A 65 -4.24 -14.88 13.88
C GLN A 65 -4.76 -13.98 15.01
N TRP A 66 -6.04 -13.59 14.98
CA TRP A 66 -6.66 -12.85 16.07
C TRP A 66 -6.67 -13.65 17.38
N ILE A 67 -6.98 -14.96 17.30
CA ILE A 67 -7.00 -15.84 18.48
C ILE A 67 -5.59 -15.96 19.07
N VAL A 68 -4.58 -16.27 18.24
CA VAL A 68 -3.19 -16.40 18.68
C VAL A 68 -2.67 -15.09 19.27
N GLY A 69 -2.92 -13.96 18.59
CA GLY A 69 -2.53 -12.64 19.08
C GLY A 69 -3.19 -12.28 20.41
N GLY A 70 -4.48 -12.59 20.57
CA GLY A 70 -5.22 -12.38 21.81
C GLY A 70 -4.70 -13.24 22.97
N ILE A 71 -4.41 -14.53 22.72
CA ILE A 71 -3.84 -15.43 23.74
C ILE A 71 -2.45 -14.92 24.17
N MET A 72 -1.58 -14.56 23.22
CA MET A 72 -0.26 -14.01 23.54
C MET A 72 -0.37 -12.73 24.39
N MET A 73 -1.27 -11.82 24.03
CA MET A 73 -1.50 -10.59 24.80
C MET A 73 -1.94 -10.91 26.23
N LEU A 74 -2.86 -11.87 26.42
CA LEU A 74 -3.30 -12.31 27.75
C LEU A 74 -2.15 -12.87 28.57
N VAL A 75 -1.31 -13.73 28.00
CA VAL A 75 -0.15 -14.31 28.71
C VAL A 75 0.81 -13.21 29.16
N ILE A 76 1.08 -12.21 28.31
CA ILE A 76 1.94 -11.07 28.66
C ILE A 76 1.32 -10.25 29.80
N VAL A 77 0.04 -9.89 29.68
CA VAL A 77 -0.66 -9.09 30.70
C VAL A 77 -0.70 -9.83 32.03
N PHE A 78 -1.09 -11.10 32.03
CA PHE A 78 -1.09 -11.93 33.25
C PHE A 78 0.32 -12.05 33.84
N GLY A 79 1.34 -12.28 33.02
CA GLY A 79 2.73 -12.34 33.47
C GLY A 79 3.21 -11.04 34.10
N LEU A 80 2.85 -9.88 33.53
CA LEU A 80 3.15 -8.57 34.09
C LEU A 80 2.40 -8.34 35.42
N LEU A 81 1.11 -8.67 35.48
CA LEU A 81 0.33 -8.57 36.71
C LEU A 81 0.91 -9.45 37.82
N TYR A 82 1.37 -10.66 37.51
CA TYR A 82 2.01 -11.55 38.48
C TYR A 82 3.39 -11.06 38.93
N ARG A 83 4.10 -10.31 38.07
CA ARG A 83 5.45 -9.82 38.32
C ARG A 83 5.48 -8.54 39.16
N PHE A 84 4.45 -7.71 39.01
CA PHE A 84 4.37 -6.35 39.58
C PHE A 84 3.21 -6.15 40.57
N GLY A 85 2.30 -7.12 40.68
CA GLY A 85 1.26 -7.18 41.71
C GLY A 85 1.71 -7.87 42.99
#